data_AF-A0A2J6HFF0-F1
#
_entry.id   AF-A0A2J6HFF0-F1
#
_cell.length_a   1.000
_cell.length_b   1.000
_cell.length_c   1.000
_cell.angle_alpha   90.00
_cell.angle_beta   90.00
_cell.angle_gamma   90.00
#
_symmetry.space_group_name_H-M   'P 1'
#
loop_
_entity.id
_entity.type
_entity.pdbx_description
1 polymer ?
#
loop_
_entity_poly.entity_id
_entity_poly.type
_entity_poly.pdbx_seq_one_letter_code
_entity_poly.pdbx_strand_id
1 'polypeptide(L)'
;MKKLILVCFVFCLSGQSFAQISIASPNKHVICHIDEETITYTVFFKGDSILTQGNFGFVINKNDSLTDFSIYDKENKEVSETWEMVWGPQKEVRNHYSECTLSVKDKKSRTLNINIRCYDDGFAFRYYIPEQNGPDDIIINSEESRFTLCGEYESWWIWAD
;
A
#
# COMPACT_ATOMS: atom_id res chain seq x y z
N MET A 1 -57.97 -22.77 -21.70
CA MET A 1 -56.95 -21.73 -21.95
C MET A 1 -56.01 -21.71 -20.76
N LYS A 2 -54.84 -22.37 -20.85
CA LYS A 2 -53.89 -22.53 -19.74
C LYS A 2 -53.03 -21.27 -19.63
N LYS A 3 -53.14 -20.53 -18.52
CA LYS A 3 -52.33 -19.34 -18.24
C LYS A 3 -50.92 -19.79 -17.83
N LEU A 4 -49.93 -19.48 -18.66
CA LEU A 4 -48.51 -19.70 -18.38
C LEU A 4 -48.02 -18.52 -17.54
N ILE A 5 -47.74 -18.74 -16.25
CA ILE A 5 -47.16 -17.72 -15.36
C ILE A 5 -45.64 -17.84 -15.47
N LEU A 6 -45.01 -16.86 -16.13
CA LEU A 6 -43.57 -16.72 -16.22
C LEU A 6 -43.07 -16.03 -14.94
N VAL A 7 -42.58 -16.81 -13.97
CA VAL A 7 -41.89 -16.28 -12.78
C VAL A 7 -40.47 -15.94 -13.19
N CYS A 8 -40.18 -14.65 -13.36
CA CYS A 8 -38.83 -14.15 -13.62
C CYS A 8 -38.06 -14.12 -12.30
N PHE A 9 -37.18 -15.08 -12.10
CA PHE A 9 -36.31 -15.16 -10.92
C PHE A 9 -35.17 -14.14 -11.09
N VAL A 10 -35.34 -12.94 -10.54
CA VAL A 10 -34.29 -11.92 -10.51
C VAL A 10 -33.22 -12.38 -9.52
N PHE A 11 -32.17 -13.02 -10.04
CA PHE A 11 -30.98 -13.39 -9.28
C PHE A 11 -30.18 -12.10 -9.03
N CYS A 12 -30.41 -11.47 -7.89
CA CYS A 12 -29.64 -10.31 -7.45
C CYS A 12 -28.24 -10.81 -7.03
N LEU A 13 -27.29 -10.78 -7.97
CA LEU A 13 -25.87 -10.91 -7.63
C LEU A 13 -25.51 -9.70 -6.78
N SER A 14 -25.48 -9.90 -5.46
CA SER A 14 -24.81 -8.99 -4.56
C SER A 14 -23.32 -9.08 -4.87
N GLY A 15 -22.82 -8.10 -5.63
CA GLY A 15 -21.38 -7.91 -5.76
C GLY A 15 -20.83 -7.66 -4.37
N GLN A 16 -20.02 -8.58 -3.85
CA GLN A 16 -19.21 -8.30 -2.67
C GLN A 16 -18.26 -7.17 -3.05
N SER A 17 -18.51 -5.98 -2.52
CA SER A 17 -17.52 -4.92 -2.52
C SER A 17 -16.45 -5.35 -1.53
N PHE A 18 -15.29 -5.77 -2.04
CA PHE A 18 -14.12 -5.92 -1.18
C PHE A 18 -13.80 -4.55 -0.57
N ALA A 19 -13.54 -4.54 0.74
CA ALA A 19 -13.13 -3.32 1.43
C ALA A 19 -11.73 -2.96 0.93
N GLN A 20 -11.61 -1.79 0.31
CA GLN A 20 -10.39 -1.37 -0.37
C GLN A 20 -10.11 0.10 -0.06
N ILE A 21 -8.88 0.38 0.36
CA ILE A 21 -8.40 1.74 0.55
C ILE A 21 -7.78 2.21 -0.76
N SER A 22 -8.15 3.41 -1.21
CA SER A 22 -7.61 4.01 -2.43
C SER A 22 -6.92 5.33 -2.10
N ILE A 23 -5.69 5.49 -2.59
CA ILE A 23 -4.84 6.65 -2.40
C ILE A 23 -4.44 7.13 -3.79
N ALA A 24 -4.99 8.25 -4.21
CA ALA A 24 -4.68 8.85 -5.50
C ALA A 24 -3.65 9.98 -5.32
N SER A 25 -2.67 10.02 -6.20
CA SER A 25 -1.83 11.21 -6.41
C SER A 25 -2.66 12.46 -6.71
N PRO A 26 -2.13 13.66 -6.48
CA PRO A 26 -2.85 14.91 -6.75
C PRO A 26 -3.42 15.01 -8.18
N ASN A 27 -2.66 14.59 -9.19
CA ASN A 27 -3.13 14.54 -10.59
C ASN A 27 -3.89 13.25 -10.96
N LYS A 28 -4.00 12.29 -10.03
CA LYS A 28 -4.68 11.00 -10.17
C LYS A 28 -4.05 10.04 -11.20
N HIS A 29 -2.83 10.29 -11.65
CA HIS A 29 -2.12 9.36 -12.53
C HIS A 29 -1.62 8.14 -11.76
N VAL A 30 -1.00 8.34 -10.60
CA VAL A 30 -0.62 7.24 -9.71
C VAL A 30 -1.75 6.99 -8.72
N ILE A 31 -2.20 5.75 -8.61
CA ILE A 31 -3.19 5.32 -7.63
C ILE A 31 -2.70 4.05 -6.94
N CYS A 32 -2.66 4.06 -5.61
CA CYS A 32 -2.43 2.87 -4.81
C CYS A 32 -3.75 2.35 -4.24
N HIS A 33 -4.01 1.07 -4.45
CA HIS A 33 -5.10 0.33 -3.85
C HIS A 33 -4.54 -0.62 -2.79
N ILE A 34 -5.18 -0.68 -1.63
CA ILE A 34 -4.80 -1.57 -0.54
C ILE A 34 -6.01 -2.42 -0.19
N ASP A 35 -5.82 -3.73 -0.25
CA ASP A 35 -6.80 -4.71 0.19
C ASP A 35 -6.81 -4.74 1.73
N GLU A 36 -7.95 -4.46 2.36
CA GLU A 36 -8.01 -4.31 3.82
C GLU A 36 -7.90 -5.64 4.57
N GLU A 37 -8.21 -6.77 3.92
CA GLU A 37 -8.18 -8.10 4.54
C GLU A 37 -6.77 -8.69 4.53
N THR A 38 -6.08 -8.57 3.40
CA THR A 38 -4.75 -9.14 3.18
C THR A 38 -3.63 -8.13 3.43
N ILE A 39 -3.95 -6.83 3.47
CA ILE A 39 -3.00 -5.72 3.60
C ILE A 39 -1.92 -5.80 2.50
N THR A 40 -2.37 -6.19 1.30
CA THR A 40 -1.55 -6.16 0.09
C THR A 40 -1.88 -4.92 -0.72
N TYR A 41 -0.91 -4.45 -1.51
CA TYR A 41 -1.08 -3.26 -2.33
C TYR A 41 -0.98 -3.56 -3.84
N THR A 42 -1.71 -2.77 -4.61
CA THR A 42 -1.67 -2.72 -6.08
C THR A 42 -1.49 -1.27 -6.50
N VAL A 43 -0.56 -1.00 -7.42
CA VAL A 43 -0.29 0.35 -7.91
C VAL A 43 -0.63 0.46 -9.38
N PHE A 44 -1.36 1.51 -9.73
CA PHE A 44 -1.75 1.86 -11.07
C PHE A 44 -1.04 3.14 -11.51
N PHE A 45 -0.65 3.20 -12.79
CA PHE A 45 -0.22 4.41 -13.45
C PHE A 45 -1.09 4.67 -14.68
N LYS A 46 -1.81 5.80 -14.68
CA LYS A 46 -2.75 6.22 -15.74
C LYS A 46 -3.78 5.16 -16.13
N GLY A 47 -4.20 4.35 -15.15
CA GLY A 47 -5.20 3.28 -15.32
C GLY A 47 -4.59 1.89 -15.54
N ASP A 48 -3.31 1.80 -15.90
CA ASP A 48 -2.64 0.51 -16.09
C ASP A 48 -2.03 0.04 -14.77
N SER A 49 -2.24 -1.24 -14.42
CA SER A 49 -1.59 -1.85 -13.26
C SER A 49 -0.10 -2.03 -13.53
N ILE A 50 0.75 -1.48 -12.66
CA ILE A 50 2.22 -1.58 -12.77
C ILE A 50 2.82 -2.47 -11.67
N LEU A 51 2.19 -2.53 -10.50
CA LEU A 51 2.54 -3.43 -9.40
C LEU A 51 1.30 -4.13 -8.89
N THR A 52 1.38 -5.45 -8.68
CA THR A 52 0.29 -6.26 -8.10
C THR A 52 0.77 -7.00 -6.87
N GLN A 53 -0.16 -7.42 -6.00
CA GLN A 53 0.12 -8.31 -4.86
C GLN A 53 1.38 -7.90 -4.06
N GLY A 54 1.59 -6.59 -3.90
CA GLY A 54 2.69 -6.07 -3.11
C GLY A 54 2.44 -6.37 -1.64
N ASN A 55 3.48 -6.75 -0.92
CA ASN A 55 3.36 -7.12 0.49
C ASN A 55 4.15 -6.16 1.38
N PHE A 56 3.77 -6.14 2.65
CA PHE A 56 4.47 -5.41 3.69
C PHE A 56 4.90 -6.32 4.83
N GLY A 57 6.02 -5.99 5.49
CA GLY A 57 6.34 -6.57 6.78
C GLY A 57 7.79 -6.99 6.95
N PHE A 58 8.03 -7.68 8.05
CA PHE A 58 9.36 -8.13 8.45
C PHE A 58 9.34 -9.54 9.01
N VAL A 59 10.43 -10.27 8.82
CA VAL A 59 10.80 -11.40 9.68
C VAL A 59 11.68 -10.84 10.79
N ILE A 60 11.26 -11.05 12.04
CA ILE A 60 11.93 -10.50 13.23
C ILE A 60 12.28 -11.62 14.19
N ASN A 61 13.51 -11.64 14.72
CA ASN A 61 14.02 -12.78 15.47
C ASN A 61 13.94 -14.09 14.66
N LYS A 62 14.66 -15.15 15.05
CA LYS A 62 14.79 -16.36 14.20
C LYS A 62 13.48 -17.10 13.88
N ASN A 63 12.36 -16.82 14.55
CA ASN A 63 11.07 -17.52 14.38
C ASN A 63 9.84 -16.63 14.61
N ASP A 64 9.93 -15.31 14.40
CA ASP A 64 8.79 -14.40 14.57
C ASP A 64 8.65 -13.48 13.35
N SER A 65 7.46 -12.92 13.15
CA SER A 65 7.21 -12.03 12.01
C SER A 65 6.19 -10.95 12.35
N LEU A 66 6.27 -9.88 11.57
CA LEU A 66 5.33 -8.78 11.49
C LEU A 66 4.83 -8.74 10.05
N THR A 67 3.95 -9.67 9.69
CA THR A 67 3.44 -9.85 8.31
C THR A 67 1.94 -10.13 8.25
N ASP A 68 1.31 -10.46 9.38
CA ASP A 68 -0.12 -10.76 9.49
C ASP A 68 -0.74 -9.73 10.43
N PHE A 69 -1.46 -8.76 9.86
CA PHE A 69 -2.00 -7.64 10.61
C PHE A 69 -3.49 -7.44 10.36
N SER A 70 -4.08 -6.64 11.23
CA SER A 70 -5.39 -6.03 11.06
C SER A 70 -5.24 -4.52 11.11
N ILE A 71 -5.95 -3.80 10.24
CA ILE A 71 -6.00 -2.35 10.26
C ILE A 71 -6.85 -1.93 11.46
N TYR A 72 -6.35 -1.01 12.29
CA TYR A 72 -7.13 -0.45 13.41
C TYR A 72 -7.32 1.06 13.30
N ASP A 73 -6.50 1.75 12.52
CA ASP A 73 -6.67 3.17 12.25
C ASP A 73 -6.08 3.56 10.88
N LYS A 74 -6.60 4.67 10.33
CA LYS A 74 -6.18 5.24 9.06
C LYS A 74 -6.26 6.76 9.09
N GLU A 75 -5.16 7.40 8.77
CA GLU A 75 -5.08 8.86 8.64
C GLU A 75 -4.67 9.25 7.22
N ASN A 76 -5.42 10.16 6.60
CA ASN A 76 -5.09 10.69 5.27
C ASN A 76 -4.69 12.15 5.36
N LYS A 77 -3.72 12.56 4.56
CA LYS A 77 -3.37 13.97 4.38
C LYS A 77 -2.85 14.23 2.97
N GLU A 78 -2.91 15.48 2.54
CA GLU A 78 -2.23 15.96 1.34
C GLU A 78 -1.19 16.99 1.76
N VAL A 79 0.01 16.92 1.17
CA VAL A 79 1.10 17.86 1.42
C VAL A 79 1.48 18.50 0.11
N SER A 80 1.58 19.83 0.10
CA SER A 80 2.04 20.61 -1.05
C SER A 80 2.95 21.72 -0.56
N GLU A 81 4.25 21.53 -0.75
CA GLU A 81 5.28 22.47 -0.32
C GLU A 81 6.41 22.53 -1.34
N THR A 82 7.33 23.48 -1.15
CA THR A 82 8.52 23.64 -1.99
C THR A 82 9.69 24.02 -1.11
N TRP A 83 10.85 23.41 -1.37
CA TRP A 83 12.08 23.68 -0.63
C TRP A 83 13.23 24.01 -1.58
N GLU A 84 14.18 24.83 -1.12
CA GLU A 84 15.36 25.20 -1.90
C GLU A 84 16.54 24.26 -1.59
N MET A 85 17.17 23.75 -2.64
CA MET A 85 18.39 22.95 -2.53
C MET A 85 19.60 23.85 -2.23
N VAL A 86 20.44 23.42 -1.30
CA VAL A 86 21.76 24.04 -1.07
C VAL A 86 22.67 23.85 -2.30
N TRP A 87 22.57 22.69 -2.94
CA TRP A 87 23.25 22.31 -4.18
C TRP A 87 22.44 21.20 -4.86
N GLY A 88 22.42 21.17 -6.19
CA GLY A 88 21.68 20.16 -6.94
C GLY A 88 21.41 20.57 -8.39
N PRO A 89 20.79 19.69 -9.18
CA PRO A 89 20.43 19.96 -10.57
C PRO A 89 19.30 21.00 -10.71
N GLN A 90 18.57 21.27 -9.63
CA GLN A 90 17.45 22.21 -9.57
C GLN A 90 17.60 23.10 -8.33
N LYS A 91 17.17 24.37 -8.41
CA LYS A 91 17.19 25.30 -7.26
C LYS A 91 16.06 25.02 -6.27
N GLU A 92 14.86 24.76 -6.79
CA GLU A 92 13.63 24.55 -6.03
C GLU A 92 13.07 23.16 -6.34
N VAL A 93 12.64 22.46 -5.30
CA VAL A 93 12.02 21.14 -5.42
C VAL A 93 10.62 21.18 -4.83
N ARG A 94 9.64 20.84 -5.67
CA ARG A 94 8.24 20.70 -5.28
C ARG A 94 8.01 19.34 -4.63
N ASN A 95 7.41 19.37 -3.45
CA ASN A 95 7.01 18.19 -2.69
C ASN A 95 5.48 18.17 -2.62
N HIS A 96 4.83 17.44 -3.53
CA HIS A 96 3.37 17.38 -3.61
C HIS A 96 2.89 15.93 -3.71
N TYR A 97 2.17 15.46 -2.70
CA TYR A 97 1.69 14.09 -2.62
C TYR A 97 0.44 13.97 -1.74
N SER A 98 -0.31 12.89 -1.98
CA SER A 98 -1.30 12.36 -1.04
C SER A 98 -0.64 11.29 -0.18
N GLU A 99 -0.89 11.30 1.12
CA GLU A 99 -0.40 10.31 2.09
C GLU A 99 -1.54 9.62 2.82
N CYS A 100 -1.37 8.33 3.05
CA CYS A 100 -2.18 7.53 3.95
C CYS A 100 -1.25 6.84 4.95
N THR A 101 -1.50 7.05 6.24
CA THR A 101 -0.88 6.29 7.32
C THR A 101 -1.83 5.19 7.71
N LEU A 102 -1.44 3.95 7.46
CA LEU A 102 -2.13 2.78 7.95
C LEU A 102 -1.52 2.32 9.25
N SER A 103 -2.29 2.39 10.32
CA SER A 103 -1.90 1.86 11.62
C SER A 103 -2.44 0.43 11.72
N VAL A 104 -1.53 -0.54 11.75
CA VAL A 104 -1.84 -1.96 11.74
C VAL A 104 -1.35 -2.64 13.01
N LYS A 105 -2.02 -3.71 13.41
CA LYS A 105 -1.65 -4.51 14.58
C LYS A 105 -1.72 -6.00 14.30
N ASP A 106 -0.79 -6.76 14.86
CA ASP A 106 -0.77 -8.21 14.76
C ASP A 106 -1.62 -8.88 15.86
N LYS A 107 -1.68 -10.21 15.83
CA LYS A 107 -2.39 -11.03 16.84
C LYS A 107 -1.78 -10.93 18.25
N LYS A 108 -0.52 -10.53 18.36
CA LYS A 108 0.17 -10.27 19.64
C LYS A 108 0.00 -8.82 20.11
N SER A 109 -0.86 -8.03 19.45
CA SER A 109 -1.12 -6.61 19.72
C SER A 109 0.10 -5.71 19.52
N ARG A 110 1.09 -6.15 18.74
CA ARG A 110 2.20 -5.31 18.28
C ARG A 110 1.73 -4.44 17.14
N THR A 111 2.14 -3.18 17.15
CA THR A 111 1.69 -2.16 16.21
C THR A 111 2.82 -1.76 15.25
N LEU A 112 2.41 -1.42 14.03
CA LEU A 112 3.26 -0.94 12.96
C LEU A 112 2.47 0.10 12.17
N ASN A 113 3.10 1.20 11.80
CA ASN A 113 2.54 2.17 10.89
C ASN A 113 3.18 2.03 9.52
N ILE A 114 2.36 1.99 8.48
CA ILE A 114 2.79 1.98 7.09
C ILE A 114 2.40 3.35 6.51
N ASN A 115 3.39 4.22 6.29
CA ASN A 115 3.14 5.51 5.64
C ASN A 115 3.28 5.32 4.14
N ILE A 116 2.22 5.63 3.39
CA ILE A 116 2.14 5.41 1.95
C ILE A 116 1.91 6.77 1.29
N ARG A 117 2.71 7.09 0.28
CA ARG A 117 2.63 8.34 -0.49
C ARG A 117 2.46 8.07 -1.97
N CYS A 118 1.52 8.78 -2.58
CA CYS A 118 1.35 8.85 -4.03
C CYS A 118 1.69 10.26 -4.50
N TYR A 119 2.79 10.35 -5.24
CA TYR A 119 3.19 11.52 -6.02
C TYR A 119 2.62 11.39 -7.43
N ASP A 120 2.58 12.50 -8.15
CA ASP A 120 2.10 12.56 -9.55
C ASP A 120 2.83 11.61 -10.51
N ASP A 121 4.04 11.17 -10.15
CA ASP A 121 4.97 10.36 -10.94
C ASP A 121 5.55 9.16 -10.17
N GLY A 122 5.13 8.94 -8.92
CA GLY A 122 5.74 7.91 -8.08
C GLY A 122 4.86 7.41 -6.94
N PHE A 123 5.18 6.21 -6.48
CA PHE A 123 4.64 5.58 -5.29
C PHE A 123 5.79 5.31 -4.32
N ALA A 124 5.58 5.63 -3.04
CA ALA A 124 6.56 5.36 -1.99
C ALA A 124 5.84 4.88 -0.73
N PHE A 125 6.50 4.04 0.04
CA PHE A 125 6.06 3.73 1.39
C PHE A 125 7.25 3.57 2.33
N ARG A 126 6.96 3.64 3.63
CA ARG A 126 7.92 3.31 4.68
C ARG A 126 7.20 2.73 5.88
N TYR A 127 7.99 2.08 6.72
CA TYR A 127 7.58 1.57 8.02
C TYR A 127 7.91 2.57 9.13
N TYR A 128 7.04 2.64 10.14
CA TYR A 128 7.32 3.27 11.41
C TYR A 128 6.85 2.34 12.54
N ILE A 129 7.78 1.88 13.35
CA ILE A 129 7.48 1.05 14.53
C ILE A 129 7.35 2.02 15.71
N PRO A 130 6.14 2.27 16.23
CA PRO A 130 5.96 3.14 17.39
C PRO A 130 6.51 2.47 18.66
N GLU A 131 6.84 3.31 19.64
CA GLU A 131 7.09 2.86 21.01
C GLU A 131 5.85 2.15 21.57
N GLN A 132 6.05 0.97 22.14
CA GLN A 132 4.96 0.08 22.56
C GLN A 132 5.44 -0.92 23.60
N ASN A 133 4.50 -1.54 24.32
CA ASN A 133 4.82 -2.59 25.28
C ASN A 133 5.50 -3.77 24.58
N GLY A 134 6.68 -4.17 25.06
CA GLY A 134 7.46 -5.24 24.44
C GLY A 134 8.95 -5.06 24.70
N PRO A 135 9.81 -5.76 23.93
CA PRO A 135 11.24 -5.51 23.97
C PRO A 135 11.56 -4.13 23.37
N ASP A 136 12.52 -3.43 23.98
CA ASP A 136 13.00 -2.13 23.51
C ASP A 136 13.72 -2.23 22.15
N ASP A 137 14.29 -3.41 21.87
CA ASP A 137 15.03 -3.70 20.64
C ASP A 137 14.31 -4.74 19.78
N ILE A 138 14.35 -4.54 18.45
CA ILE A 138 13.89 -5.50 17.45
C ILE A 138 15.04 -5.82 16.51
N ILE A 139 15.33 -7.11 16.32
CA ILE A 139 16.29 -7.58 15.32
C ILE A 139 15.50 -7.94 14.06
N ILE A 140 15.71 -7.16 12.99
CA ILE A 140 15.15 -7.43 11.66
C ILE A 140 16.07 -8.41 10.94
N ASN A 141 15.52 -9.57 10.59
CA ASN A 141 16.23 -10.62 9.88
C ASN A 141 16.02 -10.53 8.36
N SER A 142 14.80 -10.15 7.95
CA SER A 142 14.43 -9.96 6.55
C SER A 142 13.32 -8.90 6.47
N GLU A 143 13.31 -8.15 5.38
CA GLU A 143 12.20 -7.30 4.98
C GLU A 143 11.38 -8.02 3.90
N GLU A 144 10.07 -8.07 4.08
CA GLU A 144 9.13 -8.79 3.20
C GLU A 144 8.41 -7.86 2.20
N SER A 145 8.94 -6.65 2.03
CA SER A 145 8.52 -5.71 0.99
C SER A 145 8.61 -6.35 -0.39
N ARG A 146 7.51 -6.36 -1.14
CA ARG A 146 7.45 -7.01 -2.45
C ARG A 146 6.93 -6.10 -3.54
N PHE A 147 7.68 -6.01 -4.63
CA PHE A 147 7.30 -5.34 -5.86
C PHE A 147 7.02 -6.37 -6.95
N THR A 148 5.78 -6.88 -7.04
CA THR A 148 5.41 -7.84 -8.09
C THR A 148 5.06 -7.09 -9.37
N LEU A 149 5.95 -7.17 -10.35
CA LEU A 149 5.78 -6.59 -11.68
C LEU A 149 4.65 -7.31 -12.44
N CYS A 150 3.86 -6.56 -13.21
CA CYS A 150 2.69 -7.10 -13.93
C CYS A 150 3.03 -7.87 -15.22
N GLY A 151 4.31 -7.95 -15.56
CA GLY A 151 4.77 -8.62 -16.77
C GLY A 151 6.28 -8.77 -16.79
N GLU A 152 6.77 -9.32 -17.89
CA GLU A 152 8.20 -9.38 -18.19
C GLU A 152 8.61 -8.06 -18.84
N TYR A 153 9.58 -7.38 -18.22
CA TYR A 153 10.08 -6.10 -18.67
C TYR A 153 11.57 -6.18 -18.99
N GLU A 154 12.00 -5.42 -19.99
CA GLU A 154 13.41 -5.17 -20.20
C GLU A 154 13.97 -4.42 -18.98
N SER A 155 15.14 -4.85 -18.51
CA SER A 155 15.76 -4.29 -17.31
C SER A 155 17.21 -3.91 -17.59
N TRP A 156 17.62 -2.80 -16.98
CA TRP A 156 19.01 -2.36 -16.93
C TRP A 156 19.48 -2.52 -15.48
N TRP A 157 20.31 -3.52 -15.23
CA TRP A 157 20.74 -3.90 -13.88
C TRP A 157 22.24 -4.19 -13.83
N ILE A 158 22.79 -4.14 -12.61
CA ILE A 158 24.14 -4.56 -12.27
C ILE A 158 24.07 -5.59 -11.15
N TRP A 159 25.12 -6.39 -10.98
CA TRP A 159 25.21 -7.31 -9.84
C TRP A 159 25.21 -6.55 -8.52
N ALA A 160 24.42 -7.04 -7.56
CA ALA A 160 24.56 -6.67 -6.16
C ALA A 160 25.67 -7.54 -5.55
N ASP A 161 26.58 -6.92 -4.80
CA ASP A 161 27.74 -7.52 -4.15
C ASP A 161 27.43 -8.11 -2.76
#